data_AF-A0A924KG97-F1
#
_entry.id   AF-A0A924KG97-F1
#
_cell.length_a   1.000
_cell.length_b   1.000
_cell.length_c   1.000
_cell.angle_alpha   90.00
_cell.angle_beta   90.00
_cell.angle_gamma   90.00
#
_symmetry.space_group_name_H-M   'P 1'
#
loop_
_entity.id
_entity.type
_entity.pdbx_description
1 polymer ?
#
loop_
_entity_poly.entity_id
_entity_poly.type
_entity_poly.pdbx_seq_one_letter_code
_entity_poly.pdbx_strand_id
1 'polypeptide(L)'
;MSEEKSLNFIEELIENDLSTGKYETLVTRFPPEPNGYLHIGHAKAICLNFGLTQKYGGYTNLRFDDTNPVTEKTEYVNSQQEDIHWLGFEWKNELYASDYFDQLHAFAVT
;
A
#
# COMPACT_ATOMS: atom_id res chain seq x y z
N MET A 1 23.40 23.39 7.68
CA MET A 1 22.45 23.87 6.67
C MET A 1 21.75 22.65 6.13
N SER A 2 20.51 22.40 6.56
CA SER A 2 19.69 21.33 6.00
C SER A 2 19.34 21.72 4.57
N GLU A 3 19.76 20.92 3.59
CA GLU A 3 19.31 21.09 2.20
C GLU A 3 17.77 20.99 2.20
N GLU A 4 17.09 22.05 1.76
CA GLU A 4 15.66 21.99 1.46
C GLU A 4 15.48 21.03 0.29
N LYS A 5 15.12 19.79 0.63
CA LYS A 5 14.88 18.75 -0.35
C LYS A 5 13.57 19.10 -1.07
N SER A 6 13.66 19.38 -2.37
CA SER A 6 12.48 19.55 -3.22
C SER A 6 11.54 18.37 -3.03
N LEU A 7 10.25 18.68 -2.85
CA LEU A 7 9.20 17.67 -2.84
C LEU A 7 9.20 16.91 -4.16
N ASN A 8 8.81 15.64 -4.11
CA ASN A 8 8.48 14.92 -5.33
C ASN A 8 7.03 15.21 -5.76
N PHE A 9 6.69 14.94 -7.02
CA PHE A 9 5.36 15.28 -7.57
C PHE A 9 4.18 14.63 -6.80
N ILE A 10 4.37 13.47 -6.15
CA ILE A 10 3.31 12.82 -5.35
C ILE A 10 3.10 13.61 -4.05
N GLU A 11 4.18 14.09 -3.44
CA GLU A 11 4.10 14.92 -2.24
C GLU A 11 3.41 16.26 -2.51
N GLU A 12 3.72 16.92 -3.64
CA GLU A 12 3.05 18.15 -4.05
C GLU A 12 1.53 17.96 -4.21
N LEU A 13 1.11 16.85 -4.83
CA LEU A 13 -0.30 16.51 -4.98
C LEU A 13 -0.99 16.26 -3.63
N ILE A 14 -0.31 15.55 -2.72
CA ILE A 14 -0.84 15.28 -1.37
C ILE A 14 -0.99 16.58 -0.57
N GLU A 15 0.02 17.46 -0.60
CA GLU A 15 -0.06 18.74 0.11
C GLU A 15 -1.21 19.61 -0.42
N ASN A 16 -1.38 19.68 -1.74
CA ASN A 16 -2.50 20.40 -2.33
C ASN A 16 -3.86 19.80 -1.93
N ASP A 17 -4.02 18.48 -2.04
CA ASP A 17 -5.30 17.83 -1.76
C ASP A 17 -5.67 17.90 -0.25
N LEU A 18 -4.69 17.85 0.66
CA LEU A 18 -4.91 18.01 2.09
C LEU A 18 -5.17 19.48 2.47
N SER A 19 -4.43 20.44 1.91
CA SER A 19 -4.60 21.88 2.21
C SER A 19 -5.92 22.44 1.69
N THR A 20 -6.42 21.92 0.57
CA THR A 20 -7.75 22.28 0.03
C THR A 20 -8.90 21.58 0.75
N GLY A 21 -8.60 20.64 1.65
CA GLY A 21 -9.61 19.83 2.36
C GLY A 21 -10.35 18.86 1.45
N LYS A 22 -9.80 18.54 0.26
CA LYS A 22 -10.40 17.57 -0.67
C LYS A 22 -10.48 16.17 -0.05
N TYR A 23 -9.48 15.83 0.77
CA TYR A 23 -9.50 14.63 1.60
C TYR A 23 -9.16 14.99 3.04
N GLU A 24 -9.85 14.36 4.00
CA GLU A 24 -9.60 14.57 5.43
C GLU A 24 -8.36 13.82 5.93
N THR A 25 -8.04 12.67 5.31
CA THR A 25 -6.94 11.80 5.77
C THR A 25 -6.33 11.08 4.59
N LEU A 26 -5.00 11.02 4.55
CA LEU A 26 -4.27 10.23 3.56
C LEU A 26 -4.38 8.74 3.88
N VAL A 27 -4.83 7.96 2.90
CA VAL A 27 -4.85 6.50 2.97
C VAL A 27 -4.12 5.95 1.77
N THR A 28 -3.02 5.22 2.01
CA THR A 28 -2.25 4.55 0.95
C THR A 28 -2.41 3.03 1.05
N ARG A 29 -1.88 2.31 0.06
CA ARG A 29 -1.83 0.84 0.10
C ARG A 29 -0.60 0.29 -0.60
N PHE A 30 -0.03 -0.78 -0.04
CA PHE A 30 0.93 -1.62 -0.73
C PHE A 30 0.24 -2.94 -1.12
N PRO A 31 0.01 -3.19 -2.44
CA PRO A 31 -0.74 -4.35 -2.87
C PRO A 31 0.11 -5.38 -3.64
N PRO A 32 0.90 -6.21 -2.96
CA PRO A 32 1.64 -7.27 -3.63
C PRO A 32 0.71 -8.41 -4.04
N GLU A 33 1.01 -9.05 -5.17
CA GLU A 33 0.45 -10.38 -5.48
C GLU A 33 1.15 -11.43 -4.59
N PRO A 34 0.42 -12.33 -3.91
CA PRO A 34 1.03 -13.33 -3.04
C PRO A 34 1.52 -14.55 -3.82
N ASN A 35 2.32 -14.34 -4.88
CA ASN A 35 2.85 -15.38 -5.78
C ASN A 35 4.39 -15.42 -5.86
N GLY A 36 5.08 -14.61 -5.05
CA GLY A 36 6.54 -14.55 -5.02
C GLY A 36 7.09 -13.76 -3.83
N TYR A 37 8.40 -13.95 -3.58
CA TYR A 37 9.14 -13.20 -2.57
C TYR A 37 9.37 -11.76 -2.98
N LEU A 38 9.39 -10.83 -2.02
CA LEU A 38 9.75 -9.46 -2.33
C LEU A 38 11.25 -9.37 -2.64
N HIS A 39 11.59 -8.51 -3.58
CA HIS A 39 12.96 -8.11 -3.88
C HIS A 39 13.12 -6.60 -3.71
N ILE A 40 14.35 -6.10 -3.82
CA ILE A 40 14.70 -4.68 -3.62
C ILE A 40 13.85 -3.68 -4.43
N GLY A 41 13.34 -4.07 -5.60
CA GLY A 41 12.40 -3.25 -6.38
C GLY A 41 11.12 -2.87 -5.60
N HIS A 42 10.60 -3.76 -4.75
CA HIS A 42 9.42 -3.51 -3.93
C HIS A 42 9.70 -2.55 -2.78
N ALA A 43 10.94 -2.51 -2.27
CA ALA A 43 11.31 -1.61 -1.18
C ALA A 43 11.01 -0.15 -1.52
N LYS A 44 11.18 0.27 -2.79
CA LYS A 44 10.80 1.62 -3.23
C LYS A 44 9.31 1.90 -3.04
N ALA A 45 8.45 0.95 -3.42
CA ALA A 45 7.01 1.09 -3.29
C ALA A 45 6.56 1.05 -1.82
N ILE A 46 7.20 0.20 -1.00
CA ILE A 46 6.94 0.11 0.44
C ILE A 46 7.33 1.44 1.10
N CYS A 47 8.58 1.88 0.97
CA CYS A 47 9.06 3.13 1.56
C CYS A 47 8.23 4.34 1.10
N LEU A 48 7.75 4.35 -0.14
CA LEU A 48 6.86 5.39 -0.63
C LEU A 48 5.49 5.35 0.08
N ASN A 49 4.77 4.23 0.01
CA ASN A 49 3.40 4.17 0.54
C ASN A 49 3.34 4.35 2.05
N PHE A 50 4.22 3.67 2.79
CA PHE A 50 4.29 3.76 4.25
C PHE A 50 4.98 5.05 4.73
N GLY A 51 6.00 5.53 4.02
CA GLY A 51 6.66 6.79 4.36
C GLY A 51 5.75 8.01 4.18
N LEU A 52 4.88 8.00 3.15
CA LEU A 52 3.93 9.09 2.94
C LEU A 52 2.92 9.22 4.08
N THR A 53 2.38 8.11 4.60
CA THR A 53 1.41 8.15 5.71
C THR A 53 2.07 8.41 7.05
N GLN A 54 3.36 8.06 7.23
CA GLN A 54 4.15 8.53 8.37
C GLN A 54 4.40 10.05 8.30
N LYS A 55 4.68 10.61 7.12
CA LYS A 55 4.98 12.04 6.93
C LYS A 55 3.76 12.93 7.07
N TYR A 56 2.65 12.58 6.41
CA TYR A 56 1.44 13.42 6.34
C TYR A 56 0.34 13.01 7.32
N GLY A 57 0.57 11.94 8.09
CA GLY A 57 -0.47 11.30 8.89
C GLY A 57 -1.40 10.43 8.06
N GLY A 58 -2.28 9.71 8.76
CA GLY A 58 -3.17 8.71 8.15
C GLY A 58 -2.64 7.29 8.31
N TYR A 59 -2.88 6.43 7.32
CA TYR A 59 -2.49 5.02 7.42
C TYR A 59 -2.33 4.30 6.08
N THR A 60 -1.57 3.21 6.11
CA THR A 60 -1.34 2.34 4.96
C THR A 60 -2.02 1.00 5.18
N ASN A 61 -2.73 0.51 4.16
CA ASN A 61 -3.22 -0.87 4.14
C ASN A 61 -2.22 -1.79 3.44
N LEU A 62 -2.03 -2.99 3.99
CA LEU A 62 -1.42 -4.10 3.26
C LEU A 62 -2.56 -4.88 2.62
N ARG A 63 -2.58 -4.98 1.28
CA ARG A 63 -3.65 -5.67 0.58
C ARG A 63 -3.10 -6.70 -0.38
N PHE A 64 -3.25 -7.97 -0.09
CA PHE A 64 -2.85 -9.01 -1.05
C PHE A 64 -3.77 -8.96 -2.26
N ASP A 65 -3.19 -8.80 -3.45
CA ASP A 65 -3.94 -8.84 -4.72
C ASP A 65 -4.07 -10.30 -5.16
N ASP A 66 -4.88 -11.06 -4.39
CA ASP A 66 -4.99 -12.51 -4.43
C ASP A 66 -6.11 -13.00 -5.38
N THR A 67 -6.07 -12.50 -6.62
CA THR A 67 -7.11 -12.79 -7.61
C THR A 67 -6.81 -14.01 -8.50
N ASN A 68 -5.61 -14.60 -8.37
CA ASN A 68 -5.13 -15.72 -9.15
C ASN A 68 -4.95 -16.99 -8.28
N PRO A 69 -5.95 -17.87 -8.21
CA PRO A 69 -5.94 -19.02 -7.31
C PRO A 69 -4.87 -20.09 -7.61
N VAL A 70 -4.15 -19.99 -8.74
CA VAL A 70 -3.19 -21.02 -9.19
C VAL A 70 -1.79 -20.80 -8.62
N THR A 71 -1.38 -19.55 -8.48
CA THR A 71 0.01 -19.19 -8.15
C THR A 71 0.18 -18.71 -6.71
N GLU A 72 -0.92 -18.52 -6.01
CA GLU A 72 -0.95 -17.86 -4.72
C GLU A 72 -0.79 -18.86 -3.58
N LYS A 73 0.05 -18.49 -2.62
CA LYS A 73 0.34 -19.36 -1.48
C LYS A 73 0.52 -18.54 -0.21
N THR A 74 0.06 -19.11 0.90
CA THR A 74 0.24 -18.54 2.24
C THR A 74 1.71 -18.30 2.60
N GLU A 75 2.65 -19.08 2.02
CA GLU A 75 4.08 -18.85 2.24
C GLU A 75 4.55 -17.46 1.76
N TYR A 76 4.00 -16.96 0.65
CA TYR A 76 4.35 -15.66 0.10
C TYR A 76 3.71 -14.53 0.92
N VAL A 77 2.46 -14.72 1.38
CA VAL A 77 1.79 -13.79 2.32
C VAL A 77 2.66 -13.57 3.56
N ASN A 78 3.06 -14.66 4.22
CA ASN A 78 3.86 -14.59 5.45
C ASN A 78 5.22 -13.92 5.22
N SER A 79 5.91 -14.27 4.12
CA SER A 79 7.21 -13.67 3.81
C SER A 79 7.09 -12.17 3.48
N GLN A 80 6.05 -11.78 2.75
CA GLN A 80 5.81 -10.37 2.40
C GLN A 80 5.53 -9.54 3.66
N GLN A 81 4.78 -10.09 4.62
CA GLN A 81 4.55 -9.48 5.93
C GLN A 81 5.84 -9.32 6.72
N GLU A 82 6.66 -10.38 6.79
CA GLU A 82 7.95 -10.36 7.48
C GLU A 82 8.89 -9.31 6.89
N ASP A 83 8.99 -9.21 5.56
CA ASP A 83 9.83 -8.21 4.88
C ASP A 83 9.39 -6.78 5.18
N ILE A 84 8.08 -6.51 5.24
CA ILE A 84 7.53 -5.18 5.56
C ILE A 84 7.83 -4.81 7.02
N HIS A 85 7.62 -5.73 7.96
CA HIS A 85 7.99 -5.53 9.36
C HIS A 85 9.50 -5.36 9.53
N TRP A 86 10.30 -6.14 8.81
CA TRP A 86 11.76 -6.04 8.82
C TRP A 86 12.26 -4.66 8.34
N LEU A 87 11.57 -4.07 7.36
CA LEU A 87 11.81 -2.69 6.92
C LEU A 87 11.35 -1.63 7.94
N GLY A 88 10.69 -2.03 9.03
CA GLY A 88 10.26 -1.16 10.12
C GLY A 88 8.90 -0.49 9.89
N PHE A 89 8.07 -1.05 9.02
CA PHE A 89 6.74 -0.53 8.72
C PHE A 89 5.63 -1.41 9.29
N GLU A 90 4.51 -0.77 9.63
CA GLU A 90 3.30 -1.40 10.14
C GLU A 90 2.11 -0.96 9.27
N TRP A 91 1.23 -1.89 8.94
CA TRP A 91 -0.03 -1.58 8.24
C TRP A 91 -1.18 -1.48 9.24
N LYS A 92 -2.23 -0.73 8.87
CA LYS A 92 -3.44 -0.62 9.70
C LYS A 92 -4.38 -1.81 9.51
N ASN A 93 -4.59 -2.20 8.26
CA ASN A 93 -5.47 -3.31 7.90
C ASN A 93 -4.74 -4.26 6.97
N GLU A 94 -4.89 -5.54 7.24
CA GLU A 94 -4.56 -6.63 6.33
C GLU A 94 -5.83 -6.98 5.55
N LEU A 95 -5.76 -6.92 4.22
CA LEU A 95 -6.91 -7.08 3.35
C LEU A 95 -6.58 -8.05 2.22
N TYR A 96 -7.59 -8.75 1.71
CA TYR A 96 -7.47 -9.65 0.56
C TYR A 96 -8.40 -9.15 -0.54
N ALA A 97 -7.94 -9.16 -1.79
CA ALA A 97 -8.76 -8.78 -2.94
C ALA A 97 -9.90 -9.79 -3.17
N SER A 98 -9.66 -11.06 -2.88
CA SER A 98 -10.62 -12.15 -2.98
C SER A 98 -11.85 -11.97 -2.07
N ASP A 99 -11.69 -11.37 -0.90
CA ASP A 99 -12.81 -11.02 0.01
C ASP A 99 -13.84 -10.07 -0.65
N TYR A 100 -13.44 -9.34 -1.70
CA TYR A 100 -14.31 -8.43 -2.43
C TYR A 100 -14.95 -9.05 -3.67
N PHE A 101 -14.76 -10.34 -3.96
CA PHE A 101 -15.27 -10.94 -5.20
C PHE A 101 -16.79 -10.82 -5.37
N ASP A 102 -17.57 -11.01 -4.32
CA ASP A 102 -19.02 -10.84 -4.39
C ASP A 102 -19.40 -9.40 -4.79
N GLN A 103 -18.70 -8.42 -4.22
CA GLN A 103 -18.90 -7.00 -4.53
C GLN A 103 -18.45 -6.66 -5.96
N LEU A 104 -17.31 -7.19 -6.39
CA LEU A 104 -16.78 -7.01 -7.75
C LEU A 104 -17.71 -7.63 -8.79
N HIS A 105 -18.25 -8.82 -8.51
CA HIS A 105 -19.24 -9.46 -9.36
C HIS A 105 -20.52 -8.63 -9.43
N ALA A 106 -21.01 -8.10 -8.29
CA ALA A 106 -22.18 -7.22 -8.26
C ALA A 106 -22.00 -5.96 -9.15
N PHE A 107 -20.80 -5.36 -9.16
CA PHE A 107 -20.48 -4.26 -10.06
C PHE A 107 -20.48 -4.66 -11.54
N ALA A 108 -20.16 -5.90 -11.88
CA ALA A 108 -20.10 -6.37 -13.27
C ALA A 108 -21.49 -6.70 -13.85
N VAL A 109 -22.45 -7.11 -13.02
CA VAL A 109 -23.81 -7.48 -13.45
C VAL A 109 -24.81 -6.32 -13.40
N THR A 110 -24.37 -5.14 -12.94
CA THR A 110 -25.15 -3.90 -12.91
C THR A 110 -24.80 -3.02 -14.10
#